data_AF-A0A7Y0EWM8-F1
#
_entry.id   AF-A0A7Y0EWM8-F1
#
_cell.length_a   1.000
_cell.length_b   1.000
_cell.length_c   1.000
_cell.angle_alpha   90.00
_cell.angle_beta   90.00
_cell.angle_gamma   90.00
#
_symmetry.space_group_name_H-M   'P 1'
#
loop_
_entity.id
_entity.type
_entity.pdbx_description
1 polymer ?
#
loop_
_entity_poly.entity_id
_entity_poly.type
_entity_poly.pdbx_seq_one_letter_code
_entity_poly.pdbx_strand_id
1 'polypeptide(L)'
;MSVETMSADALKDMSRVPLGERLAWTPAQAAQVYSLDYKGVLLAIRNKDLDTFPAVTRYGLSSTKRMVTRDAMDRWIRSMEE
;
A
#
# COMPACT_ATOMS: atom_id res chain seq x y z
N MET A 1 -17.64 11.12 -26.03
CA MET A 1 -16.88 10.01 -25.43
C MET A 1 -15.57 10.59 -24.94
N SER A 2 -15.43 10.81 -23.63
CA SER A 2 -14.21 11.38 -23.05
C SER A 2 -13.21 10.25 -22.88
N VAL A 3 -12.08 10.35 -23.57
CA VAL A 3 -10.97 9.43 -23.39
C VAL A 3 -10.27 9.85 -22.10
N GLU A 4 -10.57 9.16 -21.01
CA GLU A 4 -9.76 9.29 -19.79
C GLU A 4 -8.34 8.82 -20.12
N THR A 5 -7.41 9.76 -20.21
CA THR A 5 -5.98 9.48 -20.26
C THR A 5 -5.60 8.74 -18.99
N MET A 6 -5.49 7.41 -19.07
CA MET A 6 -4.87 6.59 -18.04
C MET A 6 -3.47 7.14 -17.77
N SER A 7 -3.22 7.59 -16.54
CA SER A 7 -1.89 8.06 -16.15
C SER A 7 -0.87 6.92 -16.28
N ALA A 8 0.39 7.23 -16.54
CA ALA A 8 1.45 6.22 -16.67
C ALA A 8 1.60 5.32 -15.42
N ASP A 9 1.08 5.74 -14.27
CA ASP A 9 1.02 4.93 -13.05
C ASP A 9 -0.04 3.82 -13.11
N ALA A 10 -1.15 4.02 -13.85
CA ALA A 10 -2.16 3.00 -14.07
C ALA A 10 -1.63 1.82 -14.90
N LEU A 11 -0.59 2.04 -15.71
CA LEU A 11 0.11 0.99 -16.46
C LEU A 11 1.06 0.13 -15.60
N LYS A 12 1.29 0.48 -14.33
CA LYS A 12 2.26 -0.18 -13.44
C LYS A 12 1.63 -1.14 -12.44
N ASP A 13 0.30 -1.15 -12.38
CA ASP A 13 -0.49 -1.95 -11.45
C ASP A 13 -1.33 -2.96 -12.23
N MET A 14 -0.77 -4.16 -12.45
CA MET A 14 -1.45 -5.22 -13.23
C MET A 14 -2.57 -5.93 -12.46
N SER A 15 -2.85 -5.51 -11.22
CA SER A 15 -3.89 -6.15 -10.42
C SER A 15 -5.27 -5.78 -10.97
N ARG A 16 -6.10 -6.80 -11.23
CA ARG A 16 -7.50 -6.63 -11.62
C ARG A 16 -8.42 -6.26 -10.45
N VAL A 17 -7.88 -6.30 -9.23
CA VAL A 17 -8.63 -5.97 -8.01
C VAL A 17 -8.55 -4.46 -7.78
N PRO A 18 -9.68 -3.74 -7.63
CA PRO A 18 -9.69 -2.33 -7.26
C PRO A 18 -8.89 -2.06 -5.98
N LEU A 19 -8.23 -0.89 -5.86
CA LEU A 19 -7.33 -0.61 -4.74
C LEU A 19 -7.98 -0.83 -3.37
N GLY A 20 -9.20 -0.33 -3.14
CA GLY A 20 -9.89 -0.48 -1.86
C GLY A 20 -10.28 -1.92 -1.50
N GLU A 21 -10.36 -2.82 -2.49
CA GLU A 21 -10.73 -4.23 -2.28
C GLU A 21 -9.53 -5.12 -1.98
N ARG A 22 -8.30 -4.61 -2.14
CA ARG A 22 -7.08 -5.40 -1.93
C ARG A 22 -6.80 -5.64 -0.46
N LEU A 23 -6.10 -6.73 -0.18
CA LEU A 23 -5.66 -7.12 1.15
C LEU A 23 -4.25 -6.62 1.48
N ALA A 24 -3.52 -6.10 0.48
CA ALA A 24 -2.20 -5.54 0.68
C ALA A 24 -1.86 -4.47 -0.37
N TRP A 25 -1.01 -3.54 0.02
CA TRP A 25 -0.63 -2.38 -0.77
C TRP A 25 0.86 -2.07 -0.65
N THR A 26 1.39 -1.35 -1.63
CA THR A 26 2.60 -0.55 -1.38
C THR A 26 2.28 0.58 -0.40
N PRO A 27 3.26 1.15 0.34
CA PRO A 27 3.00 2.22 1.30
C PRO A 27 2.31 3.45 0.69
N ALA A 28 2.60 3.78 -0.57
CA ALA A 28 1.93 4.86 -1.30
C ALA A 28 0.45 4.56 -1.59
N GLN A 29 0.14 3.34 -2.00
CA GLN A 29 -1.25 2.90 -2.22
C GLN A 29 -2.02 2.82 -0.90
N ALA A 30 -1.39 2.38 0.19
CA ALA A 30 -2.03 2.38 1.51
C ALA A 30 -2.37 3.81 1.96
N ALA A 31 -1.44 4.76 1.79
CA ALA A 31 -1.69 6.16 2.05
C ALA A 31 -2.89 6.69 1.23
N GLN A 32 -3.00 6.31 -0.03
CA GLN A 32 -4.14 6.65 -0.87
C GLN A 32 -5.46 6.04 -0.36
N VAL A 33 -5.48 4.75 -0.01
CA VAL A 33 -6.71 4.05 0.42
C VAL A 33 -7.24 4.60 1.74
N TYR A 34 -6.36 4.89 2.71
CA TYR A 34 -6.75 5.41 4.02
C TYR A 34 -6.77 6.95 4.09
N SER A 35 -6.56 7.66 2.97
CA SER A 35 -6.49 9.13 2.93
C SER A 35 -5.47 9.73 3.91
N LEU A 36 -4.28 9.12 4.00
CA LEU A 36 -3.19 9.52 4.89
C LEU A 36 -2.03 10.18 4.13
N ASP A 37 -1.17 10.92 4.85
CA ASP A 37 0.09 11.39 4.29
C ASP A 37 1.07 10.23 4.10
N TYR A 38 1.63 10.11 2.89
CA TYR A 38 2.58 9.09 2.53
C TYR A 38 3.84 9.11 3.41
N LYS A 39 4.35 10.31 3.78
CA LYS A 39 5.54 10.39 4.64
C LYS A 39 5.23 9.92 6.06
N GLY A 40 4.02 10.17 6.57
CA GLY A 40 3.53 9.60 7.82
C GLY A 40 3.54 8.08 7.82
N VAL A 41 3.03 7.45 6.75
CA VAL A 41 3.08 5.98 6.60
C VAL A 41 4.52 5.46 6.57
N LEU A 42 5.43 6.12 5.85
CA LEU A 42 6.85 5.73 5.86
C LEU A 42 7.51 5.87 7.24
N LEU A 43 7.15 6.89 8.01
CA LEU A 43 7.67 7.10 9.36
C LEU A 43 7.23 5.96 10.29
N ALA A 44 5.96 5.57 10.23
CA ALA A 44 5.45 4.45 11.01
C ALA A 44 6.13 3.11 10.67
N ILE A 45 6.37 2.85 9.39
CA ILE A 45 7.15 1.68 8.94
C ILE A 45 8.56 1.74 9.52
N ARG A 46 9.22 2.91 9.45
CA ARG A 46 10.58 3.11 9.98
C ARG A 46 10.65 2.88 11.48
N ASN A 47 9.64 3.33 12.21
CA ASN A 47 9.53 3.18 13.66
C ASN A 47 9.09 1.78 14.11
N LYS A 48 8.67 0.93 13.15
CA LYS A 48 8.10 -0.41 13.38
C LYS A 48 6.72 -0.39 14.04
N ASP A 49 6.00 0.72 13.92
CA ASP A 49 4.61 0.83 14.33
C ASP A 49 3.67 0.16 13.31
N LEU A 50 4.11 0.09 12.04
CA LEU A 50 3.38 -0.52 10.94
C LEU A 50 4.14 -1.71 10.35
N ASP A 51 3.58 -2.91 10.52
CA ASP A 51 4.13 -4.16 10.02
C ASP A 51 4.23 -4.17 8.48
N THR A 52 5.35 -4.69 7.95
CA THR A 52 5.58 -4.84 6.51
C THR A 52 6.11 -6.20 6.14
N PHE A 53 5.85 -6.62 4.90
CA PHE A 53 6.41 -7.84 4.30
C PHE A 53 7.04 -7.55 2.93
N PRO A 54 8.01 -8.34 2.46
CA PRO A 54 8.58 -8.16 1.12
C PRO A 54 7.56 -8.55 0.04
N ALA A 55 7.46 -7.76 -1.02
CA ALA A 55 6.59 -8.10 -2.14
C ALA A 55 7.04 -9.41 -2.80
N VAL A 56 6.07 -10.26 -3.14
CA VAL A 56 6.34 -11.49 -3.88
C VAL A 56 6.62 -11.14 -5.34
N THR A 57 7.77 -11.56 -5.85
CA THR A 57 8.09 -11.46 -7.28
C THR A 57 7.82 -12.81 -7.97
N ARG A 58 7.79 -12.82 -9.30
CA ARG A 58 7.74 -14.07 -10.09
C ARG A 58 8.90 -15.05 -9.80
N TYR A 59 9.94 -14.57 -9.12
CA TYR A 59 11.12 -15.33 -8.71
C TYR A 59 11.16 -15.63 -7.20
N GLY A 60 10.06 -15.39 -6.47
CA GLY A 60 9.97 -15.54 -5.02
C GLY A 60 10.11 -14.23 -4.23
N LEU A 61 10.43 -14.33 -2.93
CA LEU A 61 10.52 -13.23 -1.96
C LEU A 61 11.82 -12.41 -2.08
N SER A 62 12.12 -11.90 -3.27
CA SER A 62 13.36 -11.17 -3.57
C SER A 62 13.16 -9.68 -3.82
N SER A 63 11.97 -9.13 -3.57
CA SER A 63 11.73 -7.70 -3.81
C SER A 63 12.27 -6.83 -2.67
N THR A 64 12.97 -5.76 -3.03
CA THR A 64 13.27 -4.64 -2.13
C THR A 64 12.01 -3.83 -1.79
N LYS A 65 10.92 -3.99 -2.55
CA LYS A 65 9.65 -3.33 -2.27
C LYS A 65 8.97 -3.99 -1.07
N ARG A 66 8.59 -3.16 -0.11
CA ARG A 66 7.79 -3.56 1.05
C ARG A 66 6.31 -3.33 0.76
N MET A 67 5.48 -4.20 1.27
CA MET A 67 4.04 -4.10 1.26
C MET A 67 3.51 -4.09 2.69
N VAL A 68 2.35 -3.48 2.87
CA VAL A 68 1.57 -3.47 4.12
C VAL A 68 0.28 -4.22 3.87
N THR A 69 -0.20 -4.98 4.86
CA THR A 69 -1.51 -5.62 4.78
C THR A 69 -2.61 -4.67 5.27
N ARG A 70 -3.85 -4.93 4.86
CA ARG A 70 -5.03 -4.26 5.43
C ARG A 70 -5.08 -4.38 6.94
N ASP A 71 -4.95 -5.59 7.46
CA ASP A 71 -4.99 -5.84 8.90
C ASP A 71 -3.89 -5.10 9.68
N ALA A 72 -2.71 -4.88 9.08
CA ALA A 72 -1.66 -4.09 9.70
C ALA A 72 -2.01 -2.60 9.75
N MET A 73 -2.56 -2.04 8.67
CA MET A 73 -3.04 -0.66 8.62
C MET A 73 -4.19 -0.44 9.61
N ASP A 74 -5.19 -1.33 9.62
CA ASP A 74 -6.35 -1.23 10.51
C ASP A 74 -5.94 -1.26 11.99
N ARG A 75 -4.99 -2.13 12.36
CA ARG A 75 -4.43 -2.18 13.73
C ARG A 75 -3.69 -0.90 14.09
N TRP A 76 -2.84 -0.41 13.18
CA TRP A 76 -2.04 0.79 13.41
C TRP A 76 -2.92 2.05 13.56
N ILE A 77 -3.92 2.22 12.70
CA ILE A 77 -4.86 3.35 12.81
C ILE A 77 -5.64 3.30 14.11
N ARG A 78 -6.14 2.12 14.50
CA ARG A 78 -6.85 1.96 15.77
C ARG A 78 -5.99 2.36 16.97
N SER A 79 -4.69 2.04 16.95
CA SER A 79 -3.78 2.46 18.03
C SER A 79 -3.54 3.98 18.14
N MET A 80 -4.01 4.79 17.18
CA MET A 80 -3.97 6.25 17.27
C MET A 80 -5.25 6.85 17.85
N GLU A 81 -6.35 6.10 17.88
CA GLU A 81 -7.63 6.54 18.43
C GLU A 81 -7.72 6.34 19.95
N GLU A 82 -6.84 5.51 20.50
CA GLU A 82 -6.69 5.18 21.93
C GLU A 82 -5.63 6.08 22.61
#